data_AF-A0A7K2EIL9-F1
#
_entry.id   AF-A0A7K2EIL9-F1
#
_cell.length_a   1.000
_cell.length_b   1.000
_cell.length_c   1.000
_cell.angle_alpha   90.00
_cell.angle_beta   90.00
_cell.angle_gamma   90.00
#
_symmetry.space_group_name_H-M   'P 1'
#
loop_
_entity.id
_entity.type
_entity.pdbx_description
1 polymer ?
#
loop_
_entity_poly.entity_id
_entity_poly.type
_entity_poly.pdbx_seq_one_letter_code
_entity_poly.pdbx_strand_id
1 'polypeptide(L)'
;MIIFIAFLIIAGALFHLFKKKDLPKQKKATIHSKKDNESELAVFRIGVSTEGFSLAESRNKKPGRWSVPGETIKIDKFEINGGFVYVGGRLNSTHGYKTEASLIDPTLKINTNSPDYTGEEMGYWPSYDSITPRSRAAYLEWLASDRSDPETYIGYVFLYFYGIERRLLVDDRNRAVPYHERKALVLELERLKNIYGHNRSFNGYVTSFLSYLWVINHKNDSEQPSNNLLVAKRNFTSVFKFLLAKTVQNGKPVNEDLALAWVKSHPDYSLRTPARRCENEFGVLFKLRYKTHFGDGMKIIPNKTRLLIDYHTASASLRGNHQIKLDLPDASVLKVPIRKLMDLAESCTKELESLSRFIGRSGNSRDSIGALAMLPNDLV
;
A
#
# COMPACT_ATOMS: atom_id res chain seq x y z
N MET A 1 17.26 49.25 0.00
CA MET A 1 16.66 49.40 -1.35
C MET A 1 17.67 49.37 -2.51
N ILE A 2 18.97 49.58 -2.27
CA ILE A 2 20.01 49.56 -3.33
C ILE A 2 20.51 48.14 -3.66
N ILE A 3 20.46 47.19 -2.71
CA ILE A 3 20.91 45.80 -2.92
C ILE A 3 19.96 44.99 -3.82
N PHE A 4 18.67 45.35 -3.87
CA PHE A 4 17.66 44.65 -4.67
C PHE A 4 17.73 44.98 -6.17
N ILE A 5 18.22 46.18 -6.53
CA ILE A 5 18.35 46.63 -7.93
C ILE A 5 19.58 45.99 -8.59
N ALA A 6 20.66 45.74 -7.83
CA ALA A 6 21.86 45.07 -8.35
C ALA A 6 21.61 43.60 -8.75
N PHE A 7 20.74 42.88 -8.01
CA PHE A 7 20.42 41.48 -8.33
C PHE A 7 19.56 41.32 -9.59
N LEU A 8 18.66 42.26 -9.88
CA LEU A 8 17.81 42.22 -11.06
C LEU A 8 18.59 42.50 -12.36
N ILE A 9 19.63 43.33 -12.30
CA ILE A 9 20.47 43.64 -13.47
C ILE A 9 21.39 42.45 -13.82
N ILE A 10 21.91 41.73 -12.81
CA ILE A 10 22.77 40.55 -13.03
C ILE A 10 21.96 39.36 -13.59
N ALA A 11 20.72 39.16 -13.12
CA ALA A 11 19.83 38.12 -13.66
C ALA A 11 19.39 38.40 -15.11
N GLY A 12 19.16 39.67 -15.46
CA GLY A 12 18.82 40.08 -16.83
C GLY A 12 19.96 39.92 -17.83
N ALA A 13 21.21 40.18 -17.41
CA ALA A 13 22.40 40.04 -18.25
C ALA A 13 22.76 38.56 -18.54
N LEU A 14 22.55 37.66 -17.56
CA LEU A 14 22.77 36.22 -17.74
C LEU A 14 21.73 35.57 -18.66
N PHE A 15 20.47 36.05 -18.63
CA PHE A 15 19.42 35.54 -19.52
C PHE A 15 19.65 35.94 -20.99
N HIS A 16 20.26 37.11 -21.22
CA HIS A 16 20.52 37.60 -22.59
C HIS A 16 21.76 36.98 -23.24
N LEU A 17 22.71 36.43 -22.45
CA LEU A 17 23.93 35.75 -22.92
C LEU A 17 23.70 34.30 -23.33
N PHE A 18 22.60 33.65 -22.94
CA PHE A 18 22.30 32.26 -23.32
C PHE A 18 21.43 32.09 -24.58
N LYS A 19 20.96 33.18 -25.21
CA LYS A 19 20.08 33.13 -26.39
C LYS A 19 20.76 33.39 -27.74
N LYS A 20 22.09 33.31 -27.81
CA LYS A 20 22.81 33.50 -29.09
C LYS A 20 24.02 32.56 -29.17
N LYS A 21 23.79 31.35 -29.66
CA LYS A 21 24.82 30.54 -30.34
C LYS A 21 24.11 29.50 -31.23
N ASP A 22 24.10 29.79 -32.52
CA ASP A 22 23.70 28.88 -33.58
C ASP A 22 24.59 27.63 -33.56
N LEU A 23 23.97 26.45 -33.65
CA LEU A 23 24.65 25.17 -33.81
C LEU A 23 24.48 24.69 -35.27
N PRO A 24 25.57 24.31 -35.97
CA PRO A 24 25.52 23.92 -37.37
C PRO A 24 25.07 22.47 -37.58
N LYS A 25 24.45 22.21 -38.74
CA LYS A 25 24.15 20.88 -39.28
C LYS A 25 25.41 20.24 -39.89
N GLN A 26 25.53 18.90 -39.76
CA GLN A 26 26.27 17.89 -40.56
C GLN A 26 26.92 16.87 -39.60
N LYS A 27 27.18 15.59 -39.88
CA LYS A 27 26.91 14.60 -40.95
C LYS A 27 27.25 13.23 -40.31
N LYS A 28 26.67 12.14 -40.82
CA LYS A 28 27.07 10.76 -40.46
C LYS A 28 28.56 10.51 -40.77
N ALA A 29 29.30 9.96 -39.81
CA ALA A 29 30.55 9.24 -40.05
C ALA A 29 30.72 8.13 -39.00
N THR A 30 30.88 6.91 -39.50
CA THR A 30 31.17 5.69 -38.74
C THR A 30 32.67 5.58 -38.52
N ILE A 31 33.16 5.48 -37.28
CA ILE A 31 34.51 4.99 -36.98
C ILE A 31 34.45 4.09 -35.73
N HIS A 32 35.02 2.90 -35.89
CA HIS A 32 35.30 1.89 -34.87
C HIS A 32 36.46 2.35 -33.97
N SER A 33 36.30 2.30 -32.64
CA SER A 33 37.43 2.01 -31.75
C SER A 33 36.98 1.21 -30.53
N LYS A 34 37.88 0.33 -30.10
CA LYS A 34 37.70 -0.80 -29.20
C LYS A 34 37.89 -0.36 -27.73
N LYS A 35 37.08 -0.97 -26.85
CA LYS A 35 37.32 -1.36 -25.45
C LYS A 35 37.92 -0.31 -24.49
N ASP A 36 37.16 0.00 -23.43
CA ASP A 36 37.56 -0.38 -22.07
C ASP A 36 36.34 -0.49 -21.13
N ASN A 37 36.45 -1.48 -20.23
CA ASN A 37 35.47 -1.88 -19.22
C ASN A 37 35.49 -0.90 -18.05
N GLU A 38 34.36 -0.23 -17.76
CA GLU A 38 33.95 0.04 -16.39
C GLU A 38 32.43 -0.05 -16.26
N SER A 39 32.02 -0.79 -15.23
CA SER A 39 30.65 -1.20 -14.92
C SER A 39 29.83 -0.01 -14.42
N GLU A 40 29.22 0.74 -15.32
CA GLU A 40 28.31 1.82 -14.98
C GLU A 40 26.96 1.25 -14.50
N LEU A 41 26.57 1.60 -13.27
CA LEU A 41 25.27 1.32 -12.68
C LEU A 41 24.16 1.85 -13.61
N ALA A 42 23.51 0.96 -14.36
CA ALA A 42 22.35 1.31 -15.16
C ALA A 42 21.19 1.73 -14.23
N VAL A 43 21.02 3.04 -14.04
CA VAL A 43 19.77 3.61 -13.53
C VAL A 43 18.75 3.44 -14.64
N PHE A 44 17.98 2.35 -14.60
CA PHE A 44 16.79 2.18 -15.44
C PHE A 44 15.75 3.21 -15.03
N ARG A 45 15.81 4.40 -15.63
CA ARG A 45 14.64 5.30 -15.70
C ARG A 45 13.69 4.71 -16.72
N ILE A 46 12.70 3.96 -16.25
CA ILE A 46 11.52 3.65 -17.04
C ILE A 46 10.77 4.97 -17.23
N GLY A 47 11.09 5.69 -18.30
CA GLY A 47 10.24 6.74 -18.82
C GLY A 47 9.06 6.08 -19.49
N VAL A 48 7.89 6.09 -18.84
CA VAL A 48 6.64 5.80 -19.54
C VAL A 48 6.45 6.95 -20.52
N SER A 49 6.59 6.67 -21.81
CA SER A 49 6.24 7.58 -22.88
C SER A 49 4.73 7.81 -22.82
N THR A 50 4.30 8.90 -22.20
CA THR A 50 2.96 9.48 -22.40
C THR A 50 2.91 10.24 -23.74
N GLU A 51 3.53 9.71 -24.78
CA GLU A 51 3.41 10.23 -26.13
C GLU A 51 2.26 9.48 -26.80
N GLY A 52 1.09 10.12 -26.94
CA GLY A 52 0.18 9.77 -28.04
C GLY A 52 -1.33 9.66 -27.77
N PHE A 53 -1.81 9.60 -26.52
CA PHE A 53 -3.26 9.60 -26.27
C PHE A 53 -3.68 10.84 -25.50
N SER A 54 -3.99 11.92 -26.23
CA SER A 54 -4.86 12.98 -25.73
C SER A 54 -6.26 12.39 -25.54
N LEU A 55 -6.51 11.73 -24.42
CA LEU A 55 -7.85 11.37 -24.00
C LEU A 55 -8.60 12.68 -23.77
N ALA A 56 -9.63 12.92 -24.59
CA ALA A 56 -10.43 14.13 -24.52
C ALA A 56 -10.97 14.30 -23.10
N GLU A 57 -10.79 15.49 -22.53
CA GLU A 57 -11.36 15.83 -21.22
C GLU A 57 -12.88 15.61 -21.25
N SER A 58 -13.40 15.07 -20.14
CA SER A 58 -14.82 14.85 -19.97
C SER A 58 -15.64 16.14 -20.22
N ARG A 59 -16.63 16.04 -21.11
CA ARG A 59 -17.63 17.08 -21.31
C ARG A 59 -18.81 16.95 -20.35
N ASN A 60 -18.86 15.88 -19.56
CA ASN A 60 -19.93 15.63 -18.59
C ASN A 60 -19.81 16.63 -17.43
N LYS A 61 -20.85 17.45 -17.25
CA LYS A 61 -20.87 18.44 -16.16
C LYS A 61 -21.68 17.98 -14.95
N LYS A 62 -22.28 16.79 -14.99
CA LYS A 62 -23.05 16.25 -13.85
C LYS A 62 -22.11 16.00 -12.66
N PRO A 63 -22.49 16.41 -11.44
CA PRO A 63 -21.70 16.10 -10.26
C PRO A 63 -21.57 14.57 -10.10
N GLY A 64 -20.39 14.12 -9.70
CA GLY A 64 -20.15 12.76 -9.29
C GLY A 64 -20.96 12.45 -8.04
N ARG A 65 -21.68 11.34 -8.05
CA ARG A 65 -22.45 10.86 -6.91
C ARG A 65 -22.03 9.44 -6.54
N TRP A 66 -22.13 9.14 -5.26
CA TRP A 66 -21.95 7.78 -4.77
C TRP A 66 -23.16 6.92 -5.13
N SER A 67 -22.92 5.72 -5.64
CA SER A 67 -23.95 4.71 -5.89
C SER A 67 -23.92 3.64 -4.81
N VAL A 68 -25.06 3.39 -4.19
CA VAL A 68 -25.24 2.35 -3.17
C VAL A 68 -25.59 1.00 -3.82
N PRO A 69 -25.30 -0.14 -3.15
CA PRO A 69 -25.73 -1.45 -3.63
C PRO A 69 -27.26 -1.52 -3.85
N GLY A 70 -27.68 -2.23 -4.90
CA GLY A 70 -29.08 -2.34 -5.30
C GLY A 70 -29.56 -1.21 -6.22
N GLU A 71 -28.77 -0.16 -6.39
CA GLU A 71 -29.01 0.84 -7.43
C GLU A 71 -28.44 0.36 -8.78
N THR A 72 -29.27 0.34 -9.81
CA THR A 72 -28.86 -0.04 -11.16
C THR A 72 -28.24 1.13 -11.91
N ILE A 73 -26.96 1.01 -12.25
CA ILE A 73 -26.26 1.93 -13.16
C ILE A 73 -26.14 1.27 -14.53
N LYS A 74 -26.69 1.89 -15.57
CA LYS A 74 -26.55 1.44 -16.97
C LYS A 74 -25.50 2.28 -17.69
N ILE A 75 -24.47 1.63 -18.21
CA ILE A 75 -23.39 2.25 -18.97
C ILE A 75 -23.12 1.39 -20.20
N ASP A 76 -23.44 1.89 -21.39
CA ASP A 76 -23.38 1.10 -22.62
C ASP A 76 -24.20 -0.20 -22.44
N LYS A 77 -23.64 -1.37 -22.78
CA LYS A 77 -24.24 -2.69 -22.55
C LYS A 77 -24.17 -3.21 -21.11
N PHE A 78 -23.48 -2.50 -20.20
CA PHE A 78 -23.23 -2.99 -18.85
C PHE A 78 -24.31 -2.52 -17.86
N GLU A 79 -24.78 -3.46 -17.03
CA GLU A 79 -25.69 -3.19 -15.93
C GLU A 79 -24.98 -3.49 -14.60
N ILE A 80 -24.70 -2.45 -13.82
CA ILE A 80 -23.95 -2.55 -12.57
C ILE A 80 -24.92 -2.38 -11.40
N ASN A 81 -25.06 -3.42 -10.58
CA ASN A 81 -26.00 -3.45 -9.44
C ASN A 81 -25.30 -3.51 -8.06
N GLY A 82 -24.00 -3.84 -8.04
CA GLY A 82 -23.23 -4.01 -6.79
C GLY A 82 -22.88 -2.71 -6.06
N GLY A 83 -23.14 -1.53 -6.66
CA GLY A 83 -22.84 -0.23 -6.06
C GLY A 83 -21.36 -0.03 -5.71
N PHE A 84 -21.11 0.80 -4.70
CA PHE A 84 -19.79 1.18 -4.17
C PHE A 84 -18.86 1.85 -5.17
N VAL A 85 -19.46 2.65 -6.06
CA VAL A 85 -18.74 3.39 -7.09
C VAL A 85 -19.23 4.83 -7.16
N TYR A 86 -18.37 5.74 -7.61
CA TYR A 86 -18.78 7.09 -7.98
C TYR A 86 -19.12 7.15 -9.46
N VAL A 87 -20.25 7.76 -9.81
CA VAL A 87 -20.68 7.95 -11.20
C VAL A 87 -21.03 9.41 -11.45
N GLY A 88 -20.56 9.98 -12.57
CA GLY A 88 -20.84 11.35 -12.98
C GLY A 88 -19.71 11.93 -13.82
N GLY A 89 -19.71 13.25 -14.03
CA GLY A 89 -18.71 13.94 -14.84
C GLY A 89 -17.74 14.82 -14.06
N ARG A 90 -18.08 15.17 -12.81
CA ARG A 90 -17.30 16.10 -11.98
C ARG A 90 -17.22 15.66 -10.53
N LEU A 91 -16.04 15.24 -10.12
CA LEU A 91 -15.71 15.01 -8.72
C LEU A 91 -14.25 15.39 -8.52
N ASN A 92 -13.97 16.42 -7.73
CA ASN A 92 -12.61 16.90 -7.56
C ASN A 92 -11.80 15.92 -6.69
N SER A 93 -10.55 15.69 -7.09
CA SER A 93 -9.52 15.14 -6.20
C SER A 93 -9.34 16.06 -4.98
N THR A 94 -8.76 15.51 -3.91
CA THR A 94 -8.56 16.23 -2.64
C THR A 94 -7.62 17.45 -2.74
N HIS A 95 -6.78 17.54 -3.78
CA HIS A 95 -5.91 18.70 -4.02
C HIS A 95 -6.50 19.66 -5.07
N GLY A 96 -7.68 19.36 -5.63
CA GLY A 96 -8.42 20.25 -6.52
C GLY A 96 -7.93 20.35 -7.97
N TYR A 97 -6.75 19.79 -8.31
CA TYR A 97 -6.16 19.96 -9.65
C TYR A 97 -6.57 18.90 -10.69
N LYS A 98 -7.14 17.78 -10.24
CA LYS A 98 -7.54 16.66 -11.11
C LYS A 98 -8.91 16.10 -10.71
N THR A 99 -9.54 15.39 -11.63
CA THR A 99 -10.72 14.55 -11.34
C THR A 99 -10.34 13.40 -10.41
N GLU A 100 -11.28 12.96 -9.59
CA GLU A 100 -11.18 11.75 -8.79
C GLU A 100 -10.94 10.53 -9.68
N ALA A 101 -9.87 9.79 -9.39
CA ALA A 101 -9.42 8.64 -10.17
C ALA A 101 -10.51 7.57 -10.32
N SER A 102 -11.29 7.33 -9.27
CA SER A 102 -12.38 6.34 -9.25
C SER A 102 -13.68 6.78 -9.90
N LEU A 103 -13.80 8.04 -10.37
CA LEU A 103 -15.05 8.55 -10.93
C LEU A 103 -15.34 7.91 -12.30
N ILE A 104 -16.41 7.13 -12.36
CA ILE A 104 -16.92 6.55 -13.59
C ILE A 104 -17.73 7.62 -14.33
N ASP A 105 -17.19 8.10 -15.45
CA ASP A 105 -17.93 8.97 -16.36
C ASP A 105 -18.58 8.16 -17.49
N PRO A 106 -19.91 8.00 -17.49
CA PRO A 106 -20.63 7.19 -18.47
C PRO A 106 -20.60 7.79 -19.89
N THR A 107 -20.10 9.01 -20.08
CA THR A 107 -20.00 9.67 -21.40
C THR A 107 -18.69 9.40 -22.12
N LEU A 108 -17.70 8.80 -21.45
CA LEU A 108 -16.43 8.47 -22.06
C LEU A 108 -16.56 7.26 -22.98
N LYS A 109 -15.74 7.24 -24.04
CA LYS A 109 -15.76 6.15 -25.02
C LYS A 109 -15.39 4.81 -24.36
N ILE A 110 -16.16 3.78 -24.71
CA ILE A 110 -15.96 2.39 -24.31
C ILE A 110 -15.82 1.55 -25.59
N ASN A 111 -14.90 0.58 -25.59
CA ASN A 111 -14.73 -0.34 -26.71
C ASN A 111 -15.00 -1.77 -26.23
N THR A 112 -16.23 -2.24 -26.42
CA THR A 112 -16.68 -3.56 -26.00
C THR A 112 -16.29 -4.70 -26.94
N ASN A 113 -15.75 -4.39 -28.13
CA ASN A 113 -15.37 -5.40 -29.13
C ASN A 113 -14.01 -6.03 -28.82
N SER A 114 -13.20 -5.36 -28.00
CA SER A 114 -11.89 -5.85 -27.60
C SER A 114 -11.55 -5.37 -26.19
N PRO A 115 -12.21 -5.86 -25.13
CA PRO A 115 -11.87 -5.45 -23.77
C PRO A 115 -10.42 -5.83 -23.41
N ASP A 116 -9.75 -5.00 -22.62
CA ASP A 116 -8.38 -5.21 -22.15
C ASP A 116 -8.39 -5.99 -20.82
N TYR A 117 -8.63 -7.30 -20.85
CA TYR A 117 -8.71 -8.11 -19.63
C TYR A 117 -7.39 -8.23 -18.88
N THR A 118 -6.27 -8.20 -19.61
CA THR A 118 -4.91 -8.35 -19.06
C THR A 118 -4.34 -7.05 -18.49
N GLY A 119 -4.95 -5.90 -18.80
CA GLY A 119 -4.53 -4.59 -18.34
C GLY A 119 -3.25 -4.09 -19.02
N GLU A 120 -2.95 -4.58 -20.23
CA GLU A 120 -1.74 -4.25 -20.98
C GLU A 120 -1.66 -2.76 -21.35
N GLU A 121 -2.82 -2.12 -21.51
CA GLU A 121 -2.92 -0.70 -21.85
C GLU A 121 -3.05 0.19 -20.59
N MET A 122 -3.06 -0.40 -19.39
CA MET A 122 -3.28 0.31 -18.13
C MET A 122 -1.94 0.73 -17.48
N GLY A 123 -1.76 2.03 -17.31
CA GLY A 123 -0.60 2.59 -16.62
C GLY A 123 -0.60 2.35 -15.10
N TYR A 124 0.55 2.59 -14.46
CA TYR A 124 0.66 2.58 -13.00
C TYR A 124 -0.18 3.71 -12.37
N TRP A 125 -0.92 3.40 -11.30
CA TRP A 125 -1.90 4.30 -10.65
C TRP A 125 -2.96 4.85 -11.62
N PRO A 126 -3.86 3.99 -12.11
CA PRO A 126 -4.83 4.37 -13.12
C PRO A 126 -5.85 5.39 -12.61
N SER A 127 -6.43 6.16 -13.54
CA SER A 127 -7.63 6.97 -13.33
C SER A 127 -8.64 6.63 -14.44
N TYR A 128 -9.92 6.54 -14.12
CA TYR A 128 -10.96 6.10 -15.06
C TYR A 128 -11.03 6.98 -16.31
N ASP A 129 -10.82 8.29 -16.15
CA ASP A 129 -10.78 9.26 -17.24
C ASP A 129 -9.57 9.08 -18.16
N SER A 130 -8.45 8.56 -17.64
CA SER A 130 -7.19 8.41 -18.37
C SER A 130 -6.91 7.00 -18.91
N ILE A 131 -7.76 6.01 -18.65
CA ILE A 131 -7.59 4.65 -19.20
C ILE A 131 -8.22 4.53 -20.59
N THR A 132 -7.78 3.57 -21.37
CA THR A 132 -8.26 3.42 -22.75
C THR A 132 -9.73 2.95 -22.78
N PRO A 133 -10.46 3.17 -23.89
CA PRO A 133 -11.80 2.62 -24.05
C PRO A 133 -11.90 1.10 -23.86
N ARG A 134 -10.82 0.36 -24.16
CA ARG A 134 -10.74 -1.11 -23.97
C ARG A 134 -10.62 -1.47 -22.50
N SER A 135 -9.77 -0.77 -21.74
CA SER A 135 -9.64 -0.97 -20.29
C SER A 135 -10.91 -0.54 -19.54
N ARG A 136 -11.61 0.52 -20.01
CA ARG A 136 -12.95 0.86 -19.47
C ARG A 136 -13.94 -0.28 -19.66
N ALA A 137 -13.95 -0.93 -20.83
CA ALA A 137 -14.86 -2.04 -21.09
C ALA A 137 -14.59 -3.22 -20.13
N ALA A 138 -13.34 -3.63 -19.97
CA ALA A 138 -12.97 -4.72 -19.05
C ALA A 138 -13.30 -4.37 -17.58
N TYR A 139 -13.01 -3.14 -17.16
CA TYR A 139 -13.36 -2.66 -15.82
C TYR A 139 -14.87 -2.66 -15.55
N LEU A 140 -15.67 -2.15 -16.50
CA LEU A 140 -17.13 -2.11 -16.37
C LEU A 140 -17.74 -3.52 -16.39
N GLU A 141 -17.18 -4.44 -17.17
CA GLU A 141 -17.58 -5.85 -17.18
C GLU A 141 -17.32 -6.50 -15.81
N TRP A 142 -16.14 -6.29 -15.21
CA TRP A 142 -15.86 -6.75 -13.86
C TRP A 142 -16.76 -6.11 -12.80
N LEU A 143 -17.11 -4.83 -12.93
CA LEU A 143 -18.04 -4.17 -12.01
C LEU A 143 -19.48 -4.69 -12.10
N ALA A 144 -19.88 -5.17 -13.29
CA ALA A 144 -21.18 -5.77 -13.57
C ALA A 144 -21.28 -7.24 -13.14
N SER A 145 -20.14 -7.90 -12.85
CA SER A 145 -20.11 -9.25 -12.30
C SER A 145 -20.19 -9.25 -10.76
N ASP A 146 -19.91 -10.40 -10.15
CA ASP A 146 -19.77 -10.56 -8.70
C ASP A 146 -18.45 -10.00 -8.14
N ARG A 147 -17.57 -9.45 -9.00
CA ARG A 147 -16.26 -8.90 -8.63
C ARG A 147 -15.40 -9.90 -7.87
N SER A 148 -15.46 -11.19 -8.22
CA SER A 148 -14.80 -12.27 -7.48
C SER A 148 -13.80 -13.11 -8.27
N ASP A 149 -13.58 -12.81 -9.55
CA ASP A 149 -12.56 -13.49 -10.36
C ASP A 149 -11.14 -13.19 -9.83
N PRO A 150 -10.39 -14.19 -9.31
CA PRO A 150 -9.06 -13.99 -8.74
C PRO A 150 -8.00 -13.60 -9.77
N GLU A 151 -8.24 -13.86 -11.06
CA GLU A 151 -7.31 -13.54 -12.16
C GLU A 151 -7.54 -12.13 -12.74
N THR A 152 -8.50 -11.38 -12.18
CA THR A 152 -8.75 -9.99 -12.59
C THR A 152 -7.47 -9.16 -12.49
N TYR A 153 -7.14 -8.43 -13.56
CA TYR A 153 -6.02 -7.50 -13.54
C TYR A 153 -6.12 -6.52 -12.37
N ILE A 154 -5.09 -6.51 -11.52
CA ILE A 154 -5.15 -5.83 -10.22
C ILE A 154 -5.40 -4.32 -10.32
N GLY A 155 -5.06 -3.68 -11.44
CA GLY A 155 -5.33 -2.26 -11.67
C GLY A 155 -6.82 -1.92 -11.64
N TYR A 156 -7.69 -2.83 -12.08
CA TYR A 156 -9.15 -2.68 -12.00
C TYR A 156 -9.65 -2.74 -10.55
N VAL A 157 -9.10 -3.66 -9.76
CA VAL A 157 -9.39 -3.77 -8.32
C VAL A 157 -8.92 -2.50 -7.58
N PHE A 158 -7.76 -1.96 -7.92
CA PHE A 158 -7.29 -0.69 -7.37
C PHE A 158 -8.21 0.48 -7.72
N LEU A 159 -8.68 0.57 -8.96
CA LEU A 159 -9.57 1.64 -9.40
C LEU A 159 -10.89 1.66 -8.60
N TYR A 160 -11.43 0.47 -8.31
CA TYR A 160 -12.58 0.31 -7.42
C TYR A 160 -12.25 0.62 -5.96
N PHE A 161 -11.12 0.11 -5.45
CA PHE A 161 -10.62 0.39 -4.11
C PHE A 161 -10.48 1.90 -3.84
N TYR A 162 -10.04 2.69 -4.84
CA TYR A 162 -9.92 4.16 -4.72
C TYR A 162 -11.26 4.83 -4.38
N GLY A 163 -12.39 4.31 -4.87
CA GLY A 163 -13.72 4.82 -4.54
C GLY A 163 -14.10 4.57 -3.08
N ILE A 164 -13.89 3.33 -2.61
CA ILE A 164 -14.11 2.96 -1.21
C ILE A 164 -13.19 3.78 -0.28
N GLU A 165 -11.92 3.91 -0.68
CA GLU A 165 -10.92 4.71 0.04
C GLU A 165 -11.36 6.17 0.19
N ARG A 166 -11.83 6.80 -0.89
CA ARG A 166 -12.41 8.15 -0.84
C ARG A 166 -13.61 8.20 0.10
N ARG A 167 -14.54 7.25 -0.02
CA ARG A 167 -15.79 7.24 0.74
C ARG A 167 -15.53 7.21 2.25
N LEU A 168 -14.58 6.39 2.70
CA LEU A 168 -14.30 6.24 4.12
C LEU A 168 -13.29 7.26 4.68
N LEU A 169 -12.45 7.89 3.85
CA LEU A 169 -11.48 8.89 4.32
C LEU A 169 -11.94 10.34 4.16
N VAL A 170 -12.63 10.63 3.06
CA VAL A 170 -13.00 11.99 2.68
C VAL A 170 -14.46 12.25 2.99
N ASP A 171 -15.35 11.35 2.56
CA ASP A 171 -16.78 11.56 2.73
C ASP A 171 -17.23 11.23 4.17
N ASP A 172 -16.63 10.26 4.87
CA ASP A 172 -16.94 9.95 6.28
C ASP A 172 -16.35 10.98 7.29
N ARG A 173 -15.87 12.13 6.81
CA ARG A 173 -15.50 13.22 7.72
C ARG A 173 -16.70 13.59 8.58
N ASN A 174 -16.46 13.73 9.89
CA ASN A 174 -17.50 13.97 10.89
C ASN A 174 -18.62 12.90 10.91
N ARG A 175 -18.32 11.65 10.52
CA ARG A 175 -19.28 10.53 10.51
C ARG A 175 -20.48 10.72 9.59
N ALA A 176 -20.28 11.43 8.48
CA ALA A 176 -21.36 11.68 7.52
C ALA A 176 -21.80 10.42 6.74
N VAL A 177 -20.97 9.36 6.70
CA VAL A 177 -21.37 8.08 6.08
C VAL A 177 -22.14 7.23 7.10
N PRO A 178 -23.33 6.72 6.75
CA PRO A 178 -24.13 5.88 7.65
C PRO A 178 -23.35 4.68 8.19
N TYR A 179 -23.61 4.31 9.46
CA TYR A 179 -22.88 3.21 10.12
C TYR A 179 -22.98 1.88 9.36
N HIS A 180 -24.17 1.52 8.85
CA HIS A 180 -24.36 0.29 8.09
C HIS A 180 -23.55 0.28 6.79
N GLU A 181 -23.43 1.43 6.11
CA GLU A 181 -22.63 1.58 4.90
C GLU A 181 -21.14 1.44 5.20
N ARG A 182 -20.65 2.07 6.29
CA ARG A 182 -19.27 1.91 6.75
C ARG A 182 -18.93 0.45 7.03
N LYS A 183 -19.81 -0.26 7.74
CA LYS A 183 -19.63 -1.68 8.03
C LYS A 183 -19.58 -2.51 6.74
N ALA A 184 -20.49 -2.26 5.80
CA ALA A 184 -20.52 -2.96 4.52
C ALA A 184 -19.24 -2.71 3.69
N LEU A 185 -18.72 -1.48 3.69
CA LEU A 185 -17.48 -1.14 3.00
C LEU A 185 -16.24 -1.81 3.63
N VAL A 186 -16.18 -1.90 4.96
CA VAL A 186 -15.10 -2.66 5.64
C VAL A 186 -15.15 -4.14 5.27
N LEU A 187 -16.35 -4.75 5.26
CA LEU A 187 -16.51 -6.14 4.83
C LEU A 187 -16.11 -6.34 3.37
N GLU A 188 -16.41 -5.37 2.51
CA GLU A 188 -15.97 -5.42 1.11
C GLU A 188 -14.45 -5.35 0.98
N LEU A 189 -13.78 -4.49 1.75
CA LEU A 189 -12.31 -4.44 1.79
C LEU A 189 -11.70 -5.77 2.27
N GLU A 190 -12.30 -6.42 3.26
CA GLU A 190 -11.89 -7.75 3.74
C GLU A 190 -12.11 -8.82 2.66
N ARG A 191 -13.25 -8.79 1.95
CA ARG A 191 -13.53 -9.70 0.83
C ARG A 191 -12.49 -9.53 -0.28
N LEU A 192 -12.22 -8.30 -0.72
CA LEU A 192 -11.20 -8.00 -1.72
C LEU A 192 -9.81 -8.48 -1.26
N LYS A 193 -9.45 -8.26 0.02
CA LYS A 193 -8.20 -8.75 0.58
C LYS A 193 -8.10 -10.28 0.53
N ASN A 194 -9.19 -11.01 0.78
CA ASN A 194 -9.19 -12.47 0.71
C ASN A 194 -8.97 -13.00 -0.71
N ILE A 195 -9.54 -12.33 -1.72
CA ILE A 195 -9.42 -12.75 -3.13
C ILE A 195 -8.07 -12.31 -3.71
N TYR A 196 -7.72 -11.04 -3.54
CA TYR A 196 -6.60 -10.38 -4.22
C TYR A 196 -5.35 -10.18 -3.34
N GLY A 197 -5.39 -10.64 -2.08
CA GLY A 197 -4.29 -10.46 -1.10
C GLY A 197 -2.99 -11.21 -1.44
N HIS A 198 -3.02 -12.11 -2.42
CA HIS A 198 -1.82 -12.70 -3.00
C HIS A 198 -0.97 -11.64 -3.72
N ASN A 199 -1.59 -10.59 -4.28
CA ASN A 199 -0.89 -9.46 -4.85
C ASN A 199 -0.25 -8.61 -3.75
N ARG A 200 1.08 -8.55 -3.74
CA ARG A 200 1.87 -7.89 -2.68
C ARG A 200 1.48 -6.43 -2.47
N SER A 201 1.32 -5.68 -3.55
CA SER A 201 1.03 -4.24 -3.49
C SER A 201 -0.37 -4.00 -2.94
N PHE A 202 -1.37 -4.70 -3.49
CA PHE A 202 -2.76 -4.58 -3.03
C PHE A 202 -2.89 -4.96 -1.56
N ASN A 203 -2.32 -6.10 -1.16
CA ASN A 203 -2.33 -6.54 0.24
C ASN A 203 -1.74 -5.52 1.20
N GLY A 204 -0.67 -4.82 0.79
CA GLY A 204 -0.07 -3.73 1.56
C GLY A 204 -1.05 -2.58 1.79
N TYR A 205 -1.64 -2.05 0.72
CA TYR A 205 -2.58 -0.93 0.80
C TYR A 205 -3.85 -1.28 1.57
N VAL A 206 -4.49 -2.41 1.26
CA VAL A 206 -5.75 -2.80 1.93
C VAL A 206 -5.53 -3.11 3.41
N THR A 207 -4.40 -3.75 3.78
CA THR A 207 -4.07 -4.02 5.20
C THR A 207 -3.78 -2.72 5.95
N SER A 208 -3.00 -1.81 5.35
CA SER A 208 -2.74 -0.50 5.94
C SER A 208 -4.05 0.28 6.13
N PHE A 209 -4.96 0.22 5.16
CA PHE A 209 -6.22 0.93 5.23
C PHE A 209 -7.16 0.37 6.29
N LEU A 210 -7.40 -0.95 6.29
CA LEU A 210 -8.19 -1.63 7.32
C LEU A 210 -7.65 -1.35 8.71
N SER A 211 -6.33 -1.36 8.87
CA SER A 211 -5.67 -1.04 10.14
C SER A 211 -5.91 0.41 10.57
N TYR A 212 -5.81 1.37 9.65
CA TYR A 212 -6.12 2.77 9.92
C TYR A 212 -7.59 2.95 10.32
N LEU A 213 -8.52 2.39 9.53
CA LEU A 213 -9.96 2.45 9.79
C LEU A 213 -10.33 1.85 11.15
N TRP A 214 -9.68 0.74 11.53
CA TRP A 214 -9.90 0.14 12.84
C TRP A 214 -9.55 1.12 13.97
N VAL A 215 -8.38 1.77 13.92
CA VAL A 215 -7.96 2.71 14.97
C VAL A 215 -8.90 3.92 15.06
N ILE A 216 -9.30 4.52 13.94
CA ILE A 216 -10.18 5.70 13.99
C ILE A 216 -11.59 5.39 14.49
N ASN A 217 -12.02 4.13 14.34
CA ASN A 217 -13.32 3.66 14.79
C ASN A 217 -13.32 3.22 16.25
N HIS A 218 -12.24 2.58 16.72
CA HIS A 218 -12.20 1.89 18.01
C HIS A 218 -11.25 2.52 19.04
N LYS A 219 -10.64 3.67 18.74
CA LYS A 219 -9.70 4.32 19.69
C LYS A 219 -10.28 4.64 21.08
N ASN A 220 -11.61 4.72 21.20
CA ASN A 220 -12.34 5.11 22.40
C ASN A 220 -13.13 3.96 23.05
N ASP A 221 -13.14 2.76 22.47
CA ASP A 221 -13.83 1.61 23.02
C ASP A 221 -12.85 0.51 23.45
N SER A 222 -13.38 -0.62 23.91
CA SER A 222 -12.61 -1.78 24.39
C SER A 222 -12.48 -2.89 23.36
N GLU A 223 -12.93 -2.67 22.13
CA GLU A 223 -12.88 -3.68 21.08
C GLU A 223 -11.43 -4.08 20.78
N GLN A 224 -11.21 -5.36 20.48
CA GLN A 224 -9.89 -5.86 20.11
C GLN A 224 -9.80 -6.08 18.60
N PRO A 225 -8.68 -5.68 17.97
CA PRO A 225 -8.49 -5.88 16.55
C PRO A 225 -8.23 -7.35 16.24
N SER A 226 -8.54 -7.76 15.01
CA SER A 226 -8.07 -9.06 14.51
C SER A 226 -6.54 -9.10 14.41
N ASN A 227 -5.95 -10.24 14.75
CA ASN A 227 -4.50 -10.46 14.68
C ASN A 227 -3.93 -10.24 13.26
N ASN A 228 -4.76 -10.39 12.23
CA ASN A 228 -4.36 -10.18 10.84
C ASN A 228 -4.07 -8.69 10.50
N LEU A 229 -4.44 -7.75 11.38
CA LEU A 229 -4.15 -6.32 11.26
C LEU A 229 -2.89 -5.90 12.02
N LEU A 230 -2.28 -6.79 12.81
CA LEU A 230 -1.08 -6.50 13.61
C LEU A 230 0.18 -6.45 12.76
N VAL A 231 0.23 -7.19 11.66
CA VAL A 231 1.46 -7.39 10.88
C VAL A 231 1.27 -6.87 9.47
N ALA A 232 2.22 -6.05 9.02
CA ALA A 232 2.38 -5.69 7.62
C ALA A 232 3.83 -5.95 7.18
N LYS A 233 4.04 -6.07 5.87
CA LYS A 233 5.39 -6.28 5.32
C LYS A 233 6.17 -4.95 5.36
N ARG A 234 7.23 -4.89 6.17
CA ARG A 234 8.27 -3.83 6.19
C ARG A 234 7.83 -2.45 6.69
N ASN A 235 6.67 -2.33 7.34
CA ASN A 235 6.24 -1.13 8.05
C ASN A 235 5.23 -1.50 9.14
N PHE A 236 5.10 -0.64 10.15
CA PHE A 236 4.10 -0.81 11.19
C PHE A 236 2.70 -0.53 10.68
N THR A 237 1.74 -1.33 11.12
CA THR A 237 0.33 -1.02 10.95
C THR A 237 -0.13 -0.04 12.03
N SER A 238 -1.19 0.72 11.73
CA SER A 238 -1.80 1.64 12.69
C SER A 238 -2.24 0.94 13.96
N VAL A 239 -2.85 -0.23 13.82
CA VAL A 239 -3.27 -1.11 14.92
C VAL A 239 -2.08 -1.51 15.78
N PHE A 240 -0.97 -1.96 15.18
CA PHE A 240 0.23 -2.32 15.95
C PHE A 240 0.72 -1.14 16.80
N LYS A 241 0.89 0.03 16.18
CA LYS A 241 1.35 1.24 16.90
C LYS A 241 0.40 1.59 18.03
N PHE A 242 -0.91 1.53 17.78
CA PHE A 242 -1.95 1.84 18.76
C PHE A 242 -1.94 0.87 19.95
N LEU A 243 -1.90 -0.44 19.71
CA LEU A 243 -1.87 -1.44 20.77
C LEU A 243 -0.59 -1.36 21.60
N LEU A 244 0.56 -1.16 20.97
CA LEU A 244 1.82 -0.93 21.67
C LEU A 244 1.72 0.30 22.58
N ALA A 245 1.19 1.42 22.06
CA ALA A 245 1.02 2.64 22.83
C ALA A 245 0.06 2.45 24.02
N LYS A 246 -1.08 1.79 23.84
CA LYS A 246 -2.04 1.48 24.91
C LYS A 246 -1.44 0.54 25.96
N THR A 247 -0.67 -0.47 25.54
CA THR A 247 0.00 -1.42 26.44
C THR A 247 0.97 -0.67 27.35
N VAL A 248 1.82 0.17 26.75
CA VAL A 248 2.82 0.98 27.48
C VAL A 248 2.16 2.02 28.38
N GLN A 249 1.14 2.74 27.89
CA GLN A 249 0.37 3.72 28.67
C GLN A 249 -0.21 3.11 29.96
N ASN A 250 -0.71 1.87 29.86
CA ASN A 250 -1.34 1.16 30.97
C ASN A 250 -0.33 0.44 31.89
N GLY A 251 0.98 0.58 31.64
CA GLY A 251 2.03 -0.10 32.42
C GLY A 251 2.01 -1.62 32.28
N LYS A 252 1.30 -2.16 31.27
CA LYS A 252 1.24 -3.60 31.02
C LYS A 252 2.51 -4.06 30.29
N PRO A 253 2.99 -5.29 30.53
CA PRO A 253 4.08 -5.85 29.75
C PRO A 253 3.65 -6.05 28.30
N VAL A 254 4.56 -5.78 27.35
CA VAL A 254 4.41 -6.20 25.96
C VAL A 254 4.45 -7.72 25.93
N ASN A 255 3.44 -8.37 25.36
CA ASN A 255 3.38 -9.83 25.27
C ASN A 255 4.14 -10.35 24.03
N GLU A 256 4.24 -11.68 23.92
CA GLU A 256 4.97 -12.35 22.85
C GLU A 256 4.39 -12.09 21.45
N ASP A 257 3.06 -11.93 21.32
CA ASP A 257 2.39 -11.65 20.05
C ASP A 257 2.74 -10.25 19.54
N LEU A 258 2.67 -9.26 20.42
CA LEU A 258 2.97 -7.88 20.09
C LEU A 258 4.47 -7.69 19.85
N ALA A 259 5.34 -8.39 20.60
CA ALA A 259 6.77 -8.42 20.35
C ALA A 259 7.12 -9.06 18.99
N LEU A 260 6.48 -10.19 18.63
CA LEU A 260 6.66 -10.83 17.34
C LEU A 260 6.21 -9.91 16.19
N ALA A 261 5.06 -9.25 16.34
CA ALA A 261 4.57 -8.27 15.38
C ALA A 261 5.53 -7.08 15.23
N TRP A 262 6.12 -6.60 16.33
CA TRP A 262 7.11 -5.53 16.33
C TRP A 262 8.31 -5.89 15.46
N VAL A 263 8.90 -7.07 15.69
CA VAL A 263 10.07 -7.51 14.91
C VAL A 263 9.73 -7.73 13.45
N LYS A 264 8.62 -8.42 13.15
CA LYS A 264 8.23 -8.75 11.77
C LYS A 264 7.92 -7.52 10.92
N SER A 265 7.47 -6.44 11.55
CA SER A 265 6.97 -5.25 10.87
C SER A 265 7.94 -4.06 10.92
N HIS A 266 9.08 -4.19 11.62
CA HIS A 266 10.00 -3.07 11.80
C HIS A 266 10.62 -2.62 10.45
N PRO A 267 10.61 -1.31 10.12
CA PRO A 267 11.09 -0.82 8.81
C PRO A 267 12.56 -1.15 8.52
N ASP A 268 13.41 -1.01 9.54
CA ASP A 268 14.86 -1.21 9.40
C ASP A 268 15.34 -2.65 9.68
N TYR A 269 14.41 -3.61 9.81
CA TYR A 269 14.76 -4.99 10.06
C TYR A 269 14.04 -5.93 9.11
N SER A 270 14.74 -6.96 8.67
CA SER A 270 14.17 -7.98 7.81
C SER A 270 14.72 -9.32 8.23
N LEU A 271 13.80 -10.26 8.50
CA LEU A 271 14.15 -11.62 8.86
C LEU A 271 15.02 -12.26 7.76
N ARG A 272 16.07 -12.98 8.18
CA ARG A 272 16.92 -13.73 7.26
C ARG A 272 16.16 -14.95 6.70
N THR A 273 16.73 -15.56 5.66
CA THR A 273 16.14 -16.69 4.93
C THR A 273 15.61 -17.82 5.82
N PRO A 274 16.30 -18.27 6.89
CA PRO A 274 15.77 -19.33 7.75
C PRO A 274 14.41 -19.01 8.35
N ALA A 275 14.30 -17.87 9.03
CA ALA A 275 13.05 -17.41 9.62
C ALA A 275 11.96 -17.11 8.58
N ARG A 276 12.34 -16.64 7.38
CA ARG A 276 11.36 -16.39 6.29
C ARG A 276 10.83 -17.68 5.66
N ARG A 277 11.69 -18.69 5.48
CA ARG A 277 11.30 -19.99 4.89
C ARG A 277 10.50 -20.81 5.90
N CYS A 278 10.87 -20.72 7.18
CA CYS A 278 10.25 -21.42 8.30
C CYS A 278 9.41 -20.44 9.13
N GLU A 279 8.51 -19.68 8.50
CA GLU A 279 7.78 -18.58 9.15
C GLU A 279 6.91 -19.05 10.32
N ASN A 280 6.25 -20.19 10.17
CA ASN A 280 5.39 -20.77 11.20
C ASN A 280 6.23 -21.22 12.40
N GLU A 281 7.27 -22.01 12.14
CA GLU A 281 8.20 -22.52 13.15
C GLU A 281 8.92 -21.37 13.87
N PHE A 282 9.33 -20.34 13.13
CA PHE A 282 9.91 -19.13 13.69
C PHE A 282 8.95 -18.41 14.64
N GLY A 283 7.67 -18.27 14.26
CA GLY A 283 6.67 -17.64 15.11
C GLY A 283 6.49 -18.37 16.44
N VAL A 284 6.42 -19.71 16.41
CA VAL A 284 6.30 -20.53 17.62
C VAL A 284 7.57 -20.43 18.48
N LEU A 285 8.75 -20.64 17.86
CA LEU A 285 10.03 -20.59 18.56
C LEU A 285 10.30 -19.23 19.20
N PHE A 286 10.03 -18.14 18.47
CA PHE A 286 10.20 -16.78 18.98
C PHE A 286 9.35 -16.57 20.24
N LYS A 287 8.08 -16.98 20.22
CA LYS A 287 7.18 -16.85 21.38
C LYS A 287 7.66 -17.66 22.58
N LEU A 288 8.14 -18.87 22.35
CA LEU A 288 8.69 -19.72 23.41
C LEU A 288 9.92 -19.06 24.05
N ARG A 289 10.91 -18.71 23.23
CA ARG A 289 12.14 -18.05 23.71
C ARG A 289 11.83 -16.71 24.36
N TYR A 290 10.86 -15.95 23.85
CA TYR A 290 10.39 -14.71 24.45
C TYR A 290 9.93 -14.92 25.90
N LYS A 291 9.08 -15.93 26.15
CA LYS A 291 8.62 -16.26 27.50
C LYS A 291 9.76 -16.67 28.42
N THR A 292 10.72 -17.45 27.92
CA THR A 292 11.92 -17.82 28.69
C THR A 292 12.75 -16.59 29.09
N HIS A 293 12.91 -15.62 28.18
CA HIS A 293 13.77 -14.45 28.41
C HIS A 293 13.08 -13.31 29.17
N PHE A 294 11.77 -13.12 28.99
CA PHE A 294 11.03 -11.95 29.51
C PHE A 294 9.90 -12.32 30.48
N GLY A 295 9.66 -13.60 30.75
CA GLY A 295 8.59 -14.05 31.64
C GLY A 295 7.22 -13.58 31.15
N ASP A 296 6.51 -12.83 31.99
CA ASP A 296 5.21 -12.22 31.70
C ASP A 296 5.26 -11.12 30.61
N GLY A 297 6.47 -10.72 30.17
CA GLY A 297 6.71 -9.86 29.03
C GLY A 297 7.53 -8.60 29.34
N MET A 298 7.88 -7.87 28.29
CA MET A 298 8.77 -6.71 28.39
C MET A 298 8.02 -5.48 28.90
N LYS A 299 8.37 -5.01 30.10
CA LYS A 299 7.89 -3.71 30.61
C LYS A 299 8.65 -2.56 29.95
N ILE A 300 7.92 -1.60 29.41
CA ILE A 300 8.48 -0.42 28.73
C ILE A 300 7.95 0.82 29.44
N ILE A 301 8.86 1.76 29.74
CA ILE A 301 8.50 3.04 30.34
C ILE A 301 7.92 3.97 29.26
N PRO A 302 6.76 4.62 29.49
CA PRO A 302 6.20 5.59 28.56
C PRO A 302 7.19 6.70 28.18
N ASN A 303 7.38 6.91 26.89
CA ASN A 303 8.21 7.99 26.35
C ASN A 303 7.39 9.27 26.08
N LYS A 304 8.08 10.39 25.86
CA LYS A 304 7.43 11.70 25.64
C LYS A 304 6.84 11.85 24.23
N THR A 305 7.36 11.12 23.23
CA THR A 305 6.88 11.17 21.84
C THR A 305 5.42 10.73 21.78
N ARG A 306 4.57 11.53 21.15
CA ARG A 306 3.14 11.21 20.99
C ARG A 306 2.88 10.38 19.75
N LEU A 307 1.97 9.43 19.90
CA LEU A 307 1.56 8.53 18.83
C LEU A 307 0.95 9.31 17.67
N LEU A 308 1.60 9.21 16.53
CA LEU A 308 1.09 9.65 15.24
C LEU A 308 0.64 8.41 14.46
N ILE A 309 -0.63 8.37 14.08
CA ILE A 309 -1.18 7.37 13.18
C ILE A 309 -1.35 8.04 11.81
N ASP A 310 -0.57 7.58 10.83
CA ASP A 310 -0.56 8.07 9.46
C ASP A 310 -1.11 7.01 8.49
N TYR A 311 -1.75 7.48 7.42
CA TYR A 311 -2.18 6.63 6.32
C TYR A 311 -1.74 7.21 4.97
N HIS A 312 -1.11 6.36 4.15
CA HIS A 312 -0.74 6.67 2.79
C HIS A 312 -1.75 6.04 1.83
N THR A 313 -2.44 6.89 1.08
CA THR A 313 -3.51 6.44 0.18
C THR A 313 -2.97 5.69 -1.03
N ALA A 314 -3.72 4.71 -1.51
CA ALA A 314 -3.45 4.07 -2.78
C ALA A 314 -3.87 4.97 -3.95
N SER A 315 -4.96 5.73 -3.80
CA SER A 315 -5.43 6.65 -4.82
C SER A 315 -4.53 7.88 -4.90
N ALA A 316 -4.06 8.19 -6.11
CA ALA A 316 -3.35 9.43 -6.40
C ALA A 316 -4.23 10.68 -6.22
N SER A 317 -5.56 10.53 -6.27
CA SER A 317 -6.53 11.62 -6.08
C SER A 317 -6.71 12.01 -4.61
N LEU A 318 -6.24 11.16 -3.70
CA LEU A 318 -6.44 11.29 -2.26
C LEU A 318 -5.13 11.55 -1.50
N ARG A 319 -4.03 11.90 -2.18
CA ARG A 319 -2.76 12.27 -1.53
C ARG A 319 -2.96 13.36 -0.44
N GLY A 320 -1.92 13.67 0.29
CA GLY A 320 -1.99 14.66 1.37
C GLY A 320 -2.05 13.99 2.73
N ASN A 321 -2.40 14.77 3.75
CA ASN A 321 -2.16 14.36 5.13
C ASN A 321 -3.37 13.67 5.76
N HIS A 322 -3.30 12.34 5.92
CA HIS A 322 -4.28 11.53 6.68
C HIS A 322 -3.65 11.08 8.00
N GLN A 323 -3.43 12.04 8.88
CA GLN A 323 -2.79 11.81 10.17
C GLN A 323 -3.74 12.10 11.33
N ILE A 324 -3.64 11.27 12.37
CA ILE A 324 -4.30 11.50 13.65
C ILE A 324 -3.26 11.39 14.74
N LYS A 325 -3.14 12.47 15.52
CA LYS A 325 -2.32 12.50 16.73
C LYS A 325 -3.16 12.03 17.91
N LEU A 326 -2.65 11.05 18.65
CA LEU A 326 -3.27 10.53 19.87
C LEU A 326 -2.39 10.90 21.06
N ASP A 327 -3.02 11.23 22.20
CA ASP A 327 -2.31 11.45 23.47
C ASP A 327 -1.92 10.11 24.11
N LEU A 328 -1.05 9.38 23.41
CA LEU A 328 -0.50 8.10 23.82
C LEU A 328 1.02 8.09 23.56
N PRO A 329 1.83 7.35 24.33
CA PRO A 329 3.27 7.23 24.10
C PRO A 329 3.56 6.40 22.84
N ASP A 330 4.35 6.94 21.92
CA ASP A 330 4.82 6.18 20.76
C ASP A 330 6.06 5.36 21.10
N ALA A 331 5.87 4.18 21.67
CA ALA A 331 6.99 3.29 22.01
C ALA A 331 7.62 2.62 20.77
N SER A 332 6.99 2.70 19.59
CA SER A 332 7.52 2.07 18.36
C SER A 332 8.82 2.70 17.87
N VAL A 333 9.10 3.94 18.30
CA VAL A 333 10.34 4.68 17.95
C VAL A 333 11.53 4.32 18.85
N LEU A 334 11.32 3.51 19.89
CA LEU A 334 12.35 3.19 20.88
C LEU A 334 13.32 2.13 20.35
N LYS A 335 14.62 2.44 20.35
CA LYS A 335 15.68 1.56 19.83
C LYS A 335 16.07 0.41 20.78
N VAL A 336 16.04 0.66 22.09
CA VAL A 336 16.51 -0.34 23.08
C VAL A 336 15.59 -1.56 23.16
N PRO A 337 14.26 -1.41 23.29
CA PRO A 337 13.35 -2.56 23.29
C PRO A 337 13.47 -3.39 22.02
N ILE A 338 13.40 -2.74 20.85
CA ILE A 338 13.44 -3.47 19.58
C ILE A 338 14.78 -4.18 19.35
N ARG A 339 15.93 -3.60 19.75
CA ARG A 339 17.22 -4.29 19.62
C ARG A 339 17.22 -5.62 20.37
N LYS A 340 16.70 -5.66 21.61
CA LYS A 340 16.57 -6.92 22.36
C LYS A 340 15.69 -7.94 21.64
N LEU A 341 14.62 -7.50 21.00
CA LEU A 341 13.75 -8.38 20.21
C LEU A 341 14.41 -8.86 18.92
N MET A 342 15.19 -8.01 18.26
CA MET A 342 15.99 -8.36 17.07
C MET A 342 17.06 -9.40 17.43
N ASP A 343 17.76 -9.23 18.55
CA ASP A 343 18.76 -10.19 19.06
C ASP A 343 18.11 -11.57 19.32
N LEU A 344 16.92 -11.57 19.95
CA LEU A 344 16.12 -12.79 20.16
C LEU A 344 15.72 -13.44 18.83
N ALA A 345 15.23 -12.65 17.87
CA ALA A 345 14.86 -13.13 16.54
C ALA A 345 16.06 -13.71 15.78
N GLU A 346 17.24 -13.13 15.93
CA GLU A 346 18.47 -13.68 15.36
C GLU A 346 18.84 -15.02 15.96
N SER A 347 18.68 -15.19 17.29
CA SER A 347 18.87 -16.48 17.96
C SER A 347 17.92 -17.54 17.40
N CYS A 348 16.62 -17.26 17.36
CA CYS A 348 15.63 -18.18 16.79
C CYS A 348 15.92 -18.49 15.32
N THR A 349 16.41 -17.51 14.55
CA THR A 349 16.80 -17.71 13.16
C THR A 349 17.98 -18.70 13.03
N LYS A 350 18.96 -18.65 13.94
CA LYS A 350 20.11 -19.58 13.96
C LYS A 350 19.65 -21.01 14.26
N GLU A 351 18.74 -21.17 15.22
CA GLU A 351 18.18 -22.48 15.58
C GLU A 351 17.42 -23.15 14.42
N LEU A 352 16.84 -22.36 13.50
CA LEU A 352 16.11 -22.87 12.33
C LEU A 352 16.99 -23.09 11.09
N GLU A 353 18.31 -22.89 11.17
CA GLU A 353 19.18 -23.02 9.99
C GLU A 353 19.19 -24.44 9.41
N SER A 354 19.22 -25.47 10.25
CA SER A 354 19.24 -26.87 9.82
C SER A 354 17.96 -27.22 9.05
N LEU A 355 16.79 -26.92 9.62
CA LEU A 355 15.50 -27.11 8.97
C LEU A 355 15.40 -26.33 7.66
N SER A 356 15.80 -25.06 7.67
CA SER A 356 15.73 -24.21 6.49
C SER A 356 16.62 -24.71 5.35
N ARG A 357 17.82 -25.23 5.66
CA ARG A 357 18.72 -25.85 4.68
C ARG A 357 18.13 -27.13 4.13
N PHE A 358 17.49 -27.94 4.97
CA PHE A 358 16.83 -29.19 4.55
C PHE A 358 15.68 -28.92 3.58
N ILE A 359 14.72 -28.06 3.95
CA ILE A 359 13.56 -27.70 3.10
C ILE A 359 13.98 -26.95 1.83
N GLY A 360 15.12 -26.25 1.87
CA GLY A 360 15.65 -25.53 0.71
C GLY A 360 16.21 -26.41 -0.40
N ARG A 361 16.38 -27.73 -0.18
CA ARG A 361 16.89 -28.67 -1.18
C ARG A 361 15.75 -29.31 -1.96
N SER A 362 15.91 -29.42 -3.28
CA SER A 362 14.95 -30.09 -4.16
C SER A 362 14.74 -31.55 -3.75
N GLY A 363 13.48 -32.00 -3.76
CA GLY A 363 13.09 -33.37 -3.40
C GLY A 363 12.80 -33.59 -1.92
N ASN A 364 13.11 -32.63 -1.05
CA ASN A 364 12.74 -32.69 0.36
C ASN A 364 11.35 -32.11 0.61
N SER A 365 10.56 -32.79 1.46
CA SER A 365 9.27 -32.30 1.93
C SER A 365 9.38 -31.73 3.35
N ARG A 366 8.62 -30.65 3.62
CA ARG A 366 8.45 -30.09 4.96
C ARG A 366 7.83 -31.10 5.93
N ASP A 367 7.01 -32.02 5.43
CA ASP A 367 6.26 -32.98 6.24
C ASP A 367 7.01 -34.32 6.41
N SER A 368 8.28 -34.37 6.00
CA SER A 368 9.08 -35.59 6.12
C SER A 368 9.64 -35.78 7.53
N ILE A 369 9.89 -37.04 7.92
CA ILE A 369 10.60 -37.37 9.17
C ILE A 369 11.97 -36.66 9.22
N GLY A 370 12.64 -36.52 8.06
CA GLY A 370 13.89 -35.78 7.94
C GLY A 370 13.75 -34.29 8.29
N ALA A 371 12.61 -33.66 8.03
CA ALA A 371 12.33 -32.29 8.47
C ALA A 371 12.04 -32.23 9.98
N LEU A 372 11.27 -33.18 10.51
CA LEU A 372 10.98 -33.27 11.95
C LEU A 372 12.27 -33.42 12.77
N ALA A 373 13.22 -34.23 12.32
CA ALA A 373 14.51 -34.41 12.98
C ALA A 373 15.40 -33.15 12.99
N MET A 374 15.07 -32.13 12.18
CA MET A 374 15.81 -30.87 12.09
C MET A 374 15.16 -29.74 12.89
N LEU A 375 14.00 -30.00 13.51
CA LEU A 375 13.34 -29.04 14.39
C LEU A 375 14.10 -28.92 15.73
N PRO A 376 14.13 -27.73 16.33
CA PRO A 376 14.46 -27.59 17.75
C PRO A 376 13.58 -28.51 18.59
N ASN A 377 14.15 -29.15 19.63
CA ASN A 377 13.42 -30.12 20.47
C ASN A 377 12.08 -29.60 21.00
N ASP A 378 11.98 -28.31 21.28
CA ASP A 378 10.76 -27.68 21.78
C ASP A 378 9.64 -27.56 20.73
N LEU A 379 9.92 -27.87 19.46
CA LEU A 379 8.98 -27.83 18.34
C LEU A 379 8.64 -29.21 17.76
N VAL A 380 9.24 -30.28 18.28
CA VAL A 380 9.04 -31.67 17.82
C VAL A 380 7.71 -32.23 18.32
#